data_AF-A0A2T9ZM47-F1
#
_entry.id   AF-A0A2T9ZM47-F1
#
_cell.length_a   1.000
_cell.length_b   1.000
_cell.length_c   1.000
_cell.angle_alpha   90.00
_cell.angle_beta   90.00
_cell.angle_gamma   90.00
#
_symmetry.space_group_name_H-M   'P 1'
#
loop_
_entity.id
_entity.type
_entity.pdbx_description
1 polymer ?
#
loop_
_entity_poly.entity_id
_entity_poly.type
_entity_poly.pdbx_seq_one_letter_code
_entity_poly.pdbx_strand_id
1 'polypeptide(L)'
;MTQLSNRNLDFDHLLQLAERDPMRFEDMRQAAIDDFIAALPQERQQRMRQLQWRIDQERRNRSPISACVKISSMMWDHMVGPQGLLGYLQGDIRSRSEADHRACKVLDFPIRPTRQ
;
A
#
# COMPACT_ATOMS: atom_id res chain seq x y z
N MET A 1 -2.78 6.17 -22.95
CA MET A 1 -3.38 6.91 -21.83
C MET A 1 -4.55 6.11 -21.31
N THR A 2 -4.31 5.16 -20.39
CA THR A 2 -5.36 4.28 -19.88
C THR A 2 -6.11 5.06 -18.82
N GLN A 3 -7.29 5.54 -19.22
CA GLN A 3 -8.31 6.10 -18.34
C GLN A 3 -8.45 5.17 -17.13
N LEU A 4 -8.11 5.65 -15.93
CA LEU A 4 -8.66 5.13 -14.69
C LEU A 4 -10.14 5.54 -14.70
N SER A 5 -10.91 5.01 -15.64
CA SER A 5 -12.34 5.26 -15.71
C SER A 5 -12.88 4.76 -14.39
N ASN A 6 -13.41 5.69 -13.63
CA ASN A 6 -14.33 5.50 -12.54
C ASN A 6 -15.23 4.29 -12.89
N ARG A 7 -14.81 3.07 -12.53
CA ARG A 7 -15.68 1.90 -12.58
C ARG A 7 -16.75 2.31 -11.61
N ASN A 8 -17.96 2.51 -12.13
CA ASN A 8 -19.12 2.91 -11.36
C ASN A 8 -19.38 1.75 -10.38
N LEU A 9 -18.63 1.74 -9.28
CA LEU A 9 -18.73 0.81 -8.18
C LEU A 9 -20.03 1.20 -7.51
N ASP A 10 -21.12 0.64 -8.02
CA ASP A 10 -22.45 0.85 -7.47
C ASP A 10 -22.44 0.37 -6.02
N PHE A 11 -22.43 1.35 -5.11
CA PHE A 11 -22.29 1.09 -3.69
C PHE A 11 -23.43 0.21 -3.18
N ASP A 12 -24.65 0.43 -3.67
CA ASP A 12 -25.82 -0.33 -3.23
C ASP A 12 -25.71 -1.79 -3.66
N HIS A 13 -25.26 -2.04 -4.89
CA HIS A 13 -25.00 -3.40 -5.38
C HIS A 13 -23.90 -4.10 -4.57
N LEU A 14 -22.80 -3.40 -4.27
CA LEU A 14 -21.69 -3.94 -3.49
C LEU A 14 -22.08 -4.25 -2.05
N LEU A 15 -22.88 -3.37 -1.44
CA LEU A 15 -23.41 -3.55 -0.09
C LEU A 15 -24.33 -4.77 -0.05
N GLN A 16 -25.28 -4.88 -0.99
CA GLN A 16 -26.16 -6.05 -1.09
C GLN A 16 -25.39 -7.34 -1.30
N LEU A 17 -24.32 -7.32 -2.11
CA LEU A 17 -23.46 -8.48 -2.31
C LEU A 17 -22.71 -8.86 -1.03
N ALA A 18 -22.15 -7.89 -0.32
CA ALA A 18 -21.44 -8.13 0.94
C ALA A 18 -22.35 -8.68 2.05
N GLU A 19 -23.62 -8.28 2.09
CA GLU A 19 -24.60 -8.81 3.06
C GLU A 19 -25.06 -10.23 2.72
N ARG A 20 -25.25 -10.53 1.43
CA ARG A 20 -25.79 -11.83 0.97
C ARG A 20 -24.71 -12.90 0.82
N ASP A 21 -23.56 -12.54 0.29
CA ASP A 21 -22.45 -13.44 -0.02
C ASP A 21 -21.09 -12.73 0.21
N PRO A 22 -20.63 -12.68 1.48
CA PRO A 22 -19.38 -12.03 1.84
C PRO A 22 -18.15 -12.61 1.14
N MET A 23 -18.15 -13.92 0.85
CA MET A 23 -17.04 -14.58 0.17
C MET A 23 -16.93 -14.11 -1.27
N ARG A 24 -18.04 -14.11 -2.00
CA ARG A 24 -18.06 -13.63 -3.39
C ARG A 24 -17.70 -12.15 -3.50
N PHE A 25 -18.08 -11.34 -2.52
CA PHE A 25 -17.63 -9.96 -2.44
C PHE A 25 -16.10 -9.85 -2.33
N GLU A 26 -15.47 -10.63 -1.43
CA GLU A 26 -14.01 -10.62 -1.27
C GLU A 26 -13.28 -11.17 -2.51
N ASP A 27 -13.81 -12.20 -3.17
CA ASP A 27 -13.24 -12.72 -4.43
C ASP A 27 -13.28 -11.65 -5.53
N MET A 28 -14.41 -10.97 -5.70
CA MET A 28 -14.54 -9.89 -6.66
C MET A 28 -13.62 -8.71 -6.33
N ARG A 29 -13.47 -8.36 -5.05
CA ARG A 29 -12.52 -7.33 -4.60
C ARG A 29 -11.09 -7.71 -4.96
N GLN A 30 -10.69 -8.96 -4.70
CA GLN A 30 -9.36 -9.46 -4.99
C GLN A 30 -9.08 -9.45 -6.50
N ALA A 31 -10.01 -9.96 -7.30
CA ALA A 31 -9.90 -9.95 -8.77
C ALA A 31 -9.75 -8.53 -9.34
N ALA A 32 -10.53 -7.56 -8.84
CA ALA A 32 -10.41 -6.17 -9.29
C ALA A 32 -9.04 -5.54 -8.99
N ILE A 33 -8.41 -5.93 -7.88
CA ILE A 33 -7.07 -5.47 -7.50
C ILE A 33 -6.01 -6.15 -8.36
N ASP A 34 -6.14 -7.46 -8.58
CA ASP A 34 -5.18 -8.21 -9.40
C ASP A 34 -5.21 -7.75 -10.86
N ASP A 35 -6.39 -7.45 -11.41
CA ASP A 35 -6.57 -6.81 -12.72
C ASP A 35 -5.84 -5.46 -12.79
N PHE A 36 -6.02 -4.62 -11.76
CA PHE A 36 -5.36 -3.32 -11.69
C PHE A 36 -3.84 -3.45 -11.65
N ILE A 37 -3.31 -4.35 -10.81
CA ILE A 37 -1.87 -4.58 -10.70
C ILE A 37 -1.31 -5.15 -12.01
N ALA A 38 -2.01 -6.09 -12.65
CA ALA A 38 -1.58 -6.68 -13.92
C ALA A 38 -1.50 -5.66 -15.06
N ALA A 39 -2.35 -4.62 -15.04
CA ALA A 39 -2.35 -3.55 -16.03
C ALA A 39 -1.16 -2.56 -15.90
N LEU A 40 -0.39 -2.61 -14.80
CA LEU A 40 0.76 -1.73 -14.58
C LEU A 40 2.04 -2.27 -15.23
N PRO A 41 3.02 -1.39 -15.56
CA PRO A 41 4.35 -1.82 -16.02
C PRO A 41 5.00 -2.78 -15.03
N GLN A 42 5.70 -3.81 -15.54
CA GLN A 42 6.27 -4.91 -14.74
C GLN A 42 7.11 -4.44 -13.55
N GLU A 43 7.90 -3.39 -13.74
CA GLU A 43 8.73 -2.76 -12.70
C GLU A 43 7.92 -2.28 -11.47
N ARG A 44 6.66 -1.88 -11.67
CA ARG A 44 5.78 -1.36 -10.61
C ARG A 44 4.91 -2.44 -9.97
N GLN A 45 4.68 -3.57 -10.66
CA GLN A 45 3.78 -4.63 -10.18
C GLN A 45 4.23 -5.18 -8.82
N GLN A 46 5.53 -5.46 -8.66
CA GLN A 46 6.06 -6.02 -7.41
C GLN A 46 5.85 -5.07 -6.23
N ARG A 47 6.12 -3.78 -6.42
CA ARG A 47 5.88 -2.76 -5.39
C ARG A 47 4.40 -2.64 -5.03
N MET A 48 3.51 -2.72 -6.02
CA MET A 48 2.07 -2.66 -5.77
C MET A 48 1.55 -3.89 -5.02
N ARG A 49 2.05 -5.10 -5.32
CA ARG A 49 1.71 -6.30 -4.55
C ARG A 49 2.15 -6.21 -3.09
N GLN A 50 3.33 -5.64 -2.83
CA GLN A 50 3.80 -5.39 -1.45
C GLN A 50 2.90 -4.40 -0.71
N LEU A 51 2.46 -3.33 -1.38
CA LEU A 51 1.51 -2.38 -0.81
C LEU A 51 0.16 -3.04 -0.52
N GLN A 52 -0.36 -3.81 -1.47
CA GLN A 52 -1.60 -4.56 -1.31
C GLN A 52 -1.52 -5.52 -0.12
N TRP A 53 -0.42 -6.27 0.00
CA TRP A 53 -0.19 -7.15 1.15
C TRP A 53 -0.26 -6.38 2.47
N ARG A 54 0.37 -5.20 2.55
CA ARG A 54 0.32 -4.36 3.75
C ARG A 54 -1.10 -3.90 4.08
N ILE A 55 -1.88 -3.52 3.07
CA ILE A 55 -3.30 -3.17 3.21
C ILE A 55 -4.10 -4.37 3.74
N ASP A 56 -3.86 -5.57 3.20
CA ASP A 56 -4.55 -6.78 3.64
C ASP A 56 -4.20 -7.17 5.08
N GLN A 57 -2.96 -6.97 5.51
CA GLN A 57 -2.58 -7.14 6.92
C GLN A 57 -3.33 -6.17 7.84
N GLU A 58 -3.51 -4.92 7.41
CA GLU A 58 -4.27 -3.93 8.18
C GLU A 58 -5.75 -4.32 8.30
N ARG A 59 -6.34 -4.88 7.24
CA ARG A 59 -7.72 -5.37 7.23
C ARG A 59 -7.92 -6.60 8.12
N ARG A 60 -6.96 -7.53 8.17
CA ARG A 60 -7.09 -8.80 8.92
C ARG A 60 -7.02 -8.62 10.44
N ASN A 61 -6.22 -7.67 10.91
CA ASN A 61 -5.90 -7.54 12.34
C ASN A 61 -6.83 -6.59 13.10
N ARG A 62 -7.85 -6.02 12.43
CA ARG A 62 -8.64 -4.90 12.95
C ARG A 62 -10.11 -4.98 12.56
N SER A 63 -10.94 -4.20 13.26
CA SER A 63 -12.34 -4.00 12.85
C SER A 63 -12.41 -3.23 11.53
N PRO A 64 -13.46 -3.41 10.71
CA PRO A 64 -13.57 -2.75 9.40
C PRO A 64 -13.38 -1.23 9.44
N ILE A 65 -13.94 -0.56 10.45
CA ILE A 65 -13.82 0.89 10.62
C ILE A 65 -12.40 1.31 11.00
N SER A 66 -11.73 0.56 11.88
CA SER A 66 -10.37 0.89 12.30
C SER A 66 -9.35 0.60 11.19
N ALA A 67 -9.56 -0.45 10.40
CA ALA A 67 -8.81 -0.68 9.17
C ALA A 67 -9.02 0.46 8.16
N CYS A 68 -10.26 0.92 7.96
CA CYS A 68 -10.58 2.05 7.07
C CYS A 68 -9.82 3.34 7.48
N VAL A 69 -9.90 3.72 8.76
CA VAL A 69 -9.18 4.88 9.30
C VAL A 69 -7.68 4.73 9.10
N LYS A 70 -7.12 3.54 9.34
CA LYS A 70 -5.68 3.32 9.21
C LYS A 70 -5.21 3.35 7.76
N ILE A 71 -5.98 2.77 6.84
CA ILE A 71 -5.70 2.84 5.40
C ILE A 71 -5.78 4.29 4.91
N SER A 72 -6.79 5.06 5.34
CA SER A 72 -6.89 6.49 5.04
C SER A 72 -5.67 7.26 5.54
N SER A 73 -5.25 7.02 6.79
CA SER A 73 -4.01 7.61 7.34
C SER A 73 -2.77 7.24 6.50
N MET A 74 -2.64 6.00 6.05
CA MET A 74 -1.53 5.59 5.17
C MET A 74 -1.53 6.37 3.84
N MET A 75 -2.70 6.66 3.27
CA MET A 75 -2.82 7.48 2.06
C MET A 75 -2.40 8.93 2.33
N TRP A 76 -2.88 9.52 3.42
CA TRP A 76 -2.49 10.87 3.84
C TRP A 76 -0.98 10.97 4.08
N ASP A 77 -0.36 9.98 4.73
CA ASP A 77 1.09 9.95 4.97
C ASP A 77 1.89 10.01 3.66
N HIS A 78 1.41 9.34 2.60
CA HIS A 78 2.05 9.39 1.27
C HIS A 78 1.79 10.70 0.52
N MET A 79 0.74 11.44 0.88
CA MET A 79 0.41 12.70 0.23
C MET A 79 1.09 13.90 0.90
N VAL A 80 0.96 14.02 2.23
CA VAL A 80 1.38 15.19 3.02
C VAL A 80 2.53 14.90 4.00
N GLY A 81 2.98 13.64 4.11
CA GLY A 81 4.05 13.28 5.03
C GLY A 81 5.42 13.88 4.65
N PRO A 82 6.45 13.68 5.49
CA PRO A 82 7.79 14.24 5.29
C PRO A 82 8.47 13.86 3.98
N GLN A 83 8.04 12.74 3.39
CA GLN A 83 8.46 12.27 2.06
C GLN A 83 7.27 12.09 1.10
N GLY A 84 6.18 12.83 1.37
CA GLY A 84 4.94 12.75 0.61
C GLY A 84 5.00 13.56 -0.68
N LEU A 85 4.01 13.33 -1.55
CA LEU A 85 3.88 14.00 -2.85
C LEU A 85 4.00 15.52 -2.75
N LEU A 86 3.38 16.13 -1.74
CA LEU A 86 3.35 17.59 -1.57
C LEU A 86 4.75 18.17 -1.34
N GLY A 87 5.59 17.50 -0.53
CA GLY A 87 6.99 17.90 -0.34
C GLY A 87 7.85 17.76 -1.60
N TYR A 88 7.53 16.79 -2.49
CA TYR A 88 8.19 16.66 -3.79
C TYR A 88 7.80 17.82 -4.72
N LEU A 89 6.52 18.18 -4.74
CA LEU A 89 6.02 19.27 -5.57
C LEU A 89 6.52 20.64 -5.11
N GLN A 90 6.71 20.83 -3.80
CA GLN A 90 7.25 22.06 -3.22
C GLN A 90 8.78 22.15 -3.32
N GLY A 91 9.46 21.08 -3.72
CA GLY A 91 10.92 21.06 -3.87
C GLY A 91 11.69 20.92 -2.55
N ASP A 92 11.00 20.66 -1.44
CA ASP A 92 11.57 20.44 -0.12
C ASP A 92 12.33 19.11 -0.06
N ILE A 93 11.85 18.11 -0.81
CA ILE A 93 12.52 16.83 -0.95
C ILE A 93 13.53 16.94 -2.08
N ARG A 94 14.69 17.53 -1.79
CA ARG A 94 15.89 17.30 -2.61
C ARG A 94 16.19 15.81 -2.53
N SER A 95 16.33 15.14 -3.68
CA SER A 95 16.77 13.74 -3.77
C SER A 95 17.83 13.51 -2.70
N ARG A 96 17.60 12.57 -1.79
CA ARG A 96 18.53 12.20 -0.71
C ARG A 96 19.94 12.19 -1.30
N SER A 97 20.66 13.29 -1.09
CA SER A 97 21.94 13.52 -1.73
C SER A 97 22.88 12.45 -1.20
N GLU A 98 23.77 11.97 -2.05
CA GLU A 98 24.83 11.00 -1.70
C GLU A 98 25.59 11.37 -0.40
N ALA A 99 25.51 12.64 0.03
CA ALA A 99 26.00 13.15 1.31
C ALA A 99 25.56 12.36 2.55
N ASP A 100 24.35 11.79 2.58
CA ASP A 100 23.83 11.08 3.76
C ASP A 100 24.38 9.65 3.92
N HIS A 101 24.99 9.10 2.86
CA HIS A 101 25.62 7.77 2.91
C HIS A 101 27.01 7.77 3.58
N ARG A 102 27.58 8.95 3.88
CA ARG A 102 28.93 9.06 4.46
C ARG A 102 28.99 8.86 5.98
N ALA A 103 27.84 8.81 6.68
CA ALA A 103 27.80 8.79 8.14
C ALA A 103 26.95 7.65 8.74
N CYS A 104 26.86 6.50 8.06
CA CYS A 104 26.25 5.32 8.67
C CYS A 104 27.28 4.54 9.48
N LYS A 105 27.05 4.37 10.78
CA LYS A 105 27.79 3.39 11.60
C LYS A 105 27.20 2.01 11.32
N VAL A 106 27.95 1.16 10.64
CA VAL A 106 27.62 -0.27 10.50
C VAL A 106 27.52 -0.86 11.91
N LEU A 107 26.33 -1.36 12.26
CA LEU A 107 26.11 -2.09 13.50
C LEU A 107 26.40 -3.57 13.23
N ASP A 108 27.42 -4.10 13.89
CA ASP A 108 27.66 -5.54 13.86
C ASP A 108 26.49 -6.26 14.55
N PHE A 109 25.83 -7.15 13.82
CA PHE A 109 24.88 -8.08 14.41
C PHE A 109 25.66 -9.25 15.00
N PRO A 110 25.65 -9.46 16.33
CA PRO A 110 26.33 -10.60 16.91
C PRO A 110 25.58 -11.87 16.52
N ILE A 111 26.11 -12.58 15.53
CA ILE A 111 25.75 -13.98 15.27
C ILE A 111 26.19 -14.74 16.53
N ARG A 112 25.25 -15.13 17.39
CA ARG A 112 25.57 -15.95 18.56
C ARG A 112 26.30 -17.21 18.08
N PRO A 113 27.46 -17.56 18.64
CA PRO A 113 28.14 -18.79 18.24
C PRO A 113 27.26 -19.99 18.58
N THR A 114 27.15 -20.88 17.60
CA THR A 114 26.55 -22.21 17.69
C THR A 114 27.06 -22.91 18.95
N ARG A 115 26.16 -23.36 19.82
CA ARG A 115 26.49 -24.25 20.94
C ARG A 115 27.18 -25.49 20.39
N GLN A 116 28.43 -25.73 20.80
CA GLN A 116 29.04 -27.07 20.77
C GLN A 116 28.40 -27.94 21.85
#